data_AF-A0A829HBQ9-F1
#
_entry.id   AF-A0A829HBQ9-F1
#
_cell.length_a   1.000
_cell.length_b   1.000
_cell.length_c   1.000
_cell.angle_alpha   90.00
_cell.angle_beta   90.00
_cell.angle_gamma   90.00
#
_symmetry.space_group_name_H-M   'P 1'
#
loop_
_entity.id
_entity.type
_entity.pdbx_description
1 polymer ?
#
loop_
_entity_poly.entity_id
_entity_poly.type
_entity_poly.pdbx_seq_one_letter_code
_entity_poly.pdbx_strand_id
1 'polypeptide(L)'
;MSNNNELDKDSYKALFEYQTKQLDLIKARYAGLENKASKYLTFISLIIAALSIFSKQYLFDNSSKGGLYCFIVVLIVLTFFSLCSIARFLFQALRVESVAKLDTGIETVKLFVEHEISHVYYNLSKKIVEVIDLYEAGCLIKVDYLKRAFSEIKFCGIMFILTVILIIIDSI
;
A
#
# COMPACT_ATOMS: atom_id res chain seq x y z
N MET A 1 -16.29 47.81 -18.12
CA MET A 1 -15.82 47.30 -16.82
C MET A 1 -16.32 45.88 -16.50
N SER A 2 -16.85 45.13 -17.49
CA SER A 2 -17.45 43.79 -17.31
C SER A 2 -16.51 42.60 -17.62
N ASN A 3 -15.49 42.80 -18.46
CA ASN A 3 -14.63 41.70 -18.94
C ASN A 3 -13.72 41.09 -17.87
N ASN A 4 -13.29 41.85 -16.85
CA ASN A 4 -12.36 41.33 -15.85
C ASN A 4 -13.02 40.31 -14.90
N ASN A 5 -14.29 40.50 -14.56
CA ASN A 5 -15.00 39.58 -13.66
C ASN A 5 -15.33 38.23 -14.31
N GLU A 6 -15.59 38.19 -15.61
CA GLU A 6 -15.78 36.93 -16.34
C GLU A 6 -14.45 36.18 -16.54
N LEU A 7 -13.38 36.91 -16.87
CA LEU A 7 -12.04 36.33 -17.02
C LEU A 7 -11.49 35.73 -15.72
N ASP A 8 -11.74 36.41 -14.58
CA ASP A 8 -11.39 35.91 -13.25
C ASP A 8 -12.20 34.66 -12.91
N LYS A 9 -13.50 34.66 -13.18
CA LYS A 9 -14.38 33.51 -12.92
C LYS A 9 -13.96 32.26 -13.70
N ASP A 10 -13.63 32.41 -14.98
CA ASP A 10 -13.15 31.30 -15.80
C ASP A 10 -11.77 30.80 -15.34
N SER A 11 -10.89 31.69 -14.89
CA SER A 11 -9.59 31.33 -14.32
C SER A 11 -9.72 30.52 -13.03
N TYR A 12 -10.58 30.94 -12.10
CA TYR A 12 -10.84 30.19 -10.85
C TYR A 12 -11.57 28.87 -11.10
N LYS A 13 -12.46 28.82 -12.08
CA LYS A 13 -13.10 27.57 -12.51
C LYS A 13 -12.08 26.59 -13.10
N ALA A 14 -11.17 27.05 -13.95
CA ALA A 14 -10.09 26.24 -14.50
C ALA A 14 -9.17 25.70 -13.38
N LEU A 15 -8.84 26.53 -12.38
CA LEU A 15 -8.09 26.12 -11.20
C LEU A 15 -8.81 25.02 -10.42
N PHE A 16 -10.10 25.19 -10.17
CA PHE A 16 -10.91 24.20 -9.48
C PHE A 16 -10.99 22.86 -10.23
N GLU A 17 -11.20 22.88 -11.55
CA GLU A 17 -11.21 21.68 -12.38
C GLU A 17 -9.84 20.98 -12.40
N TYR A 18 -8.76 21.75 -12.47
CA TYR A 18 -7.40 21.21 -12.37
C TYR A 18 -7.16 20.50 -11.04
N GLN A 19 -7.51 21.13 -9.91
CA GLN A 19 -7.32 20.53 -8.59
C GLN A 19 -8.19 19.29 -8.39
N THR A 20 -9.40 19.27 -8.92
CA THR A 20 -10.27 18.10 -8.88
C THR A 20 -9.65 16.92 -9.65
N LYS A 21 -9.09 17.16 -10.83
CA LYS A 21 -8.36 16.13 -11.59
C LYS A 21 -7.15 15.60 -10.81
N GLN A 22 -6.40 16.47 -10.14
CA GLN A 22 -5.26 16.05 -9.32
C GLN A 22 -5.68 15.19 -8.13
N LEU A 23 -6.80 15.54 -7.48
CA LEU A 23 -7.38 14.73 -6.42
C LEU A 23 -7.79 13.33 -6.90
N ASP A 24 -8.36 13.22 -8.10
CA ASP A 24 -8.70 11.91 -8.66
C ASP A 24 -7.47 11.08 -9.02
N LEU A 25 -6.42 11.71 -9.56
CA LEU A 25 -5.14 11.05 -9.82
C LEU A 25 -4.50 10.51 -8.54
N ILE A 26 -4.49 11.28 -7.44
CA ILE A 26 -3.87 10.83 -6.20
C ILE A 26 -4.69 9.73 -5.50
N LYS A 27 -6.02 9.79 -5.58
CA LYS A 27 -6.90 8.69 -5.16
C LYS A 27 -6.63 7.42 -5.95
N ALA A 28 -6.50 7.52 -7.28
CA ALA A 28 -6.17 6.39 -8.13
C ALA A 28 -4.80 5.80 -7.78
N ARG A 29 -3.80 6.65 -7.51
CA ARG A 29 -2.47 6.22 -7.05
C ARG A 29 -2.55 5.50 -5.70
N TYR A 30 -3.29 6.04 -4.74
CA TYR A 30 -3.51 5.43 -3.44
C TYR A 30 -4.15 4.03 -3.56
N ALA A 31 -5.23 3.91 -4.33
CA ALA A 31 -5.88 2.63 -4.61
C ALA A 31 -4.94 1.65 -5.35
N GLY A 32 -4.11 2.17 -6.26
CA GLY A 32 -3.07 1.37 -6.94
C GLY A 32 -2.04 0.78 -5.98
N LEU A 33 -1.63 1.52 -4.95
CA LEU A 33 -0.71 1.03 -3.91
C LEU A 33 -1.36 -0.08 -3.07
N GLU A 34 -2.63 0.07 -2.69
CA GLU A 34 -3.37 -0.97 -1.96
C GLU A 34 -3.55 -2.24 -2.79
N ASN A 35 -3.88 -2.10 -4.08
CA ASN A 35 -3.96 -3.24 -4.99
C ASN A 35 -2.59 -3.97 -5.11
N LYS A 36 -1.48 -3.21 -5.14
CA LYS A 36 -0.13 -3.80 -5.14
C LYS A 36 0.18 -4.54 -3.85
N ALA A 37 -0.17 -3.97 -2.70
CA ALA A 37 0.00 -4.62 -1.40
C ALA A 37 -0.82 -5.93 -1.31
N SER A 38 -2.06 -5.91 -1.80
CA SER A 38 -2.93 -7.09 -1.87
C SER A 38 -2.31 -8.21 -2.73
N LYS A 39 -1.78 -7.87 -3.91
CA LYS A 39 -1.06 -8.84 -4.76
C LYS A 39 0.15 -9.46 -4.07
N TYR A 40 0.93 -8.67 -3.34
CA TYR A 40 2.06 -9.19 -2.55
C TYR A 40 1.59 -10.10 -1.41
N LEU A 41 0.47 -9.77 -0.77
CA LEU A 41 -0.10 -10.62 0.28
C LEU A 41 -0.50 -11.99 -0.27
N THR A 42 -1.15 -12.03 -1.44
CA THR A 42 -1.49 -13.29 -2.12
C THR A 42 -0.27 -14.14 -2.44
N PHE A 43 0.81 -13.51 -2.92
CA PHE A 43 2.06 -14.21 -3.22
C PHE A 43 2.70 -14.82 -1.97
N ILE A 44 2.70 -14.08 -0.85
CA ILE A 44 3.22 -14.59 0.42
C ILE A 44 2.38 -15.74 0.96
N SER A 45 1.06 -15.68 0.83
CA SER A 45 0.19 -16.79 1.22
C SER A 45 0.53 -18.09 0.48
N LEU A 46 0.88 -18.00 -0.81
CA LEU A 46 1.38 -19.15 -1.57
C LEU A 46 2.71 -19.67 -1.02
N ILE A 47 3.64 -18.79 -0.68
CA ILE A 47 4.93 -19.18 -0.07
C ILE A 47 4.71 -19.85 1.29
N ILE A 48 3.82 -19.32 2.13
CA ILE A 48 3.48 -19.91 3.43
C ILE A 48 2.92 -21.32 3.25
N ALA A 49 2.02 -21.51 2.28
CA ALA A 49 1.46 -22.82 1.97
C ALA A 49 2.55 -23.80 1.51
N ALA A 50 3.42 -23.38 0.58
CA ALA A 50 4.53 -24.20 0.11
C ALA A 50 5.50 -24.56 1.25
N LEU A 51 5.91 -23.58 2.06
CA LEU A 51 6.75 -23.80 3.24
C LEU A 51 6.11 -24.79 4.21
N SER A 52 4.80 -24.70 4.43
CA SER A 52 4.07 -25.61 5.32
C SER A 52 4.11 -27.06 4.81
N ILE A 53 3.96 -27.26 3.49
CA ILE A 53 4.06 -28.59 2.86
C ILE A 53 5.47 -29.17 3.02
N PHE A 54 6.49 -28.41 2.61
CA PHE A 54 7.89 -28.87 2.70
C PHE A 54 8.32 -29.12 4.14
N SER A 55 7.91 -28.24 5.08
CA SER A 55 8.22 -28.41 6.50
C SER A 55 7.54 -29.64 7.07
N LYS A 56 6.29 -29.91 6.71
CA LYS A 56 5.60 -31.13 7.17
C LYS A 56 6.31 -32.38 6.68
N GLN A 57 6.60 -32.45 5.39
CA GLN A 57 7.26 -33.61 4.78
C GLN A 57 8.64 -33.86 5.41
N TYR A 58 9.43 -32.80 5.61
CA TYR A 58 10.76 -32.93 6.18
C TYR A 58 10.77 -33.25 7.68
N LEU A 59 9.85 -32.67 8.48
CA LEU A 59 9.85 -32.84 9.94
C LEU A 59 9.18 -34.13 10.41
N PHE A 60 8.16 -34.62 9.71
CA PHE A 60 7.32 -35.74 10.15
C PHE A 60 7.48 -37.01 9.31
N ASP A 61 7.71 -36.89 8.00
CA ASP A 61 7.77 -38.07 7.12
C ASP A 61 9.19 -38.65 7.01
N ASN A 62 10.24 -37.83 7.20
CA ASN A 62 11.62 -38.31 7.22
C ASN A 62 12.04 -38.83 8.60
N SER A 63 12.19 -40.15 8.71
CA SER A 63 12.63 -40.84 9.94
C SER A 63 14.15 -40.81 10.16
N SER A 64 14.94 -40.56 9.10
CA SER A 64 16.39 -40.38 9.20
C SER A 64 16.70 -38.88 9.34
N LYS A 65 17.22 -38.46 10.49
CA LYS A 65 17.66 -37.08 10.70
C LYS A 65 19.16 -37.00 10.39
N GLY A 66 19.49 -36.44 9.23
CA GLY A 66 20.87 -36.18 8.85
C GLY A 66 21.55 -35.13 9.72
N GLY A 67 22.86 -34.96 9.56
CA GLY A 67 23.64 -33.94 10.29
C GLY A 67 23.21 -32.49 9.97
N LEU A 68 22.50 -32.27 8.86
CA LEU A 68 21.99 -30.96 8.43
C LEU A 68 20.62 -30.62 9.02
N TYR A 69 19.98 -31.55 9.73
CA TYR A 69 18.63 -31.37 10.29
C TYR A 69 18.49 -30.10 11.13
N CYS A 70 19.42 -29.86 12.05
CA CYS A 70 19.37 -28.67 12.92
C CYS A 70 19.44 -27.38 12.09
N PHE A 71 20.29 -27.35 11.05
CA PHE A 71 20.45 -26.19 10.18
C PHE A 71 19.20 -25.90 9.35
N ILE A 72 18.58 -26.95 8.80
CA ILE A 72 17.33 -26.84 8.02
C ILE A 72 16.18 -26.35 8.91
N VAL A 73 16.05 -26.88 10.13
CA VAL A 73 15.03 -26.43 11.09
C VAL A 73 15.19 -24.94 11.41
N VAL A 74 16.42 -24.48 11.66
CA VAL A 74 16.69 -23.05 11.89
C VAL A 74 16.30 -22.20 10.69
N LEU A 75 16.59 -22.65 9.47
CA LEU A 75 16.22 -21.95 8.24
C LEU A 75 14.70 -21.86 8.04
N ILE A 76 13.96 -22.94 8.34
CA ILE A 76 12.49 -22.95 8.28
C ILE A 76 11.93 -21.91 9.26
N VAL A 77 12.41 -21.90 10.50
CA VAL A 77 11.97 -20.95 11.53
C VAL A 77 12.30 -19.52 11.12
N LEU A 78 13.51 -19.27 10.61
CA LEU A 78 13.91 -17.94 10.14
C LEU A 78 13.07 -17.46 8.96
N THR A 79 12.75 -18.36 8.02
CA THR A 79 11.87 -18.07 6.88
C THR A 79 10.46 -17.73 7.37
N PHE A 80 9.94 -18.46 8.37
CA PHE A 80 8.65 -18.15 8.98
C PHE A 80 8.62 -16.75 9.62
N PHE A 81 9.64 -16.37 10.39
CA PHE A 81 9.73 -15.02 10.95
C PHE A 81 9.82 -13.92 9.88
N SER A 82 10.53 -14.18 8.78
CA SER A 82 10.57 -13.26 7.65
C SER A 82 9.20 -13.10 7.00
N LEU A 83 8.45 -14.19 6.78
CA LEU A 83 7.09 -14.16 6.25
C LEU A 83 6.13 -13.35 7.14
N CYS A 84 6.20 -13.53 8.46
CA CYS A 84 5.43 -12.74 9.41
C CYS A 84 5.79 -11.24 9.35
N SER A 85 7.08 -10.92 9.20
CA SER A 85 7.56 -9.54 9.09
C SER A 85 7.06 -8.87 7.83
N ILE A 86 7.07 -9.57 6.70
CA ILE A 86 6.52 -9.07 5.44
C ILE A 86 5.01 -8.84 5.57
N ALA A 87 4.28 -9.81 6.14
CA ALA A 87 2.84 -9.69 6.35
C ALA A 87 2.50 -8.44 7.17
N ARG A 88 3.26 -8.16 8.24
CA ARG A 88 3.10 -6.94 9.05
C ARG A 88 3.23 -5.67 8.21
N PHE A 89 4.26 -5.55 7.38
CA PHE A 89 4.43 -4.37 6.52
C PHE A 89 3.34 -4.23 5.48
N LEU A 90 2.85 -5.34 4.91
CA LEU A 90 1.75 -5.31 3.96
C LEU A 90 0.41 -4.94 4.61
N PHE A 91 0.11 -5.45 5.80
CA PHE A 91 -1.07 -5.04 6.54
C PHE A 91 -1.02 -3.56 6.91
N GLN A 92 0.17 -3.03 7.24
CA GLN A 92 0.34 -1.61 7.48
C GLN A 92 0.11 -0.77 6.20
N ALA A 93 0.55 -1.26 5.04
CA ALA A 93 0.26 -0.61 3.75
C ALA A 93 -1.22 -0.69 3.36
N LEU A 94 -1.93 -1.75 3.77
CA LEU A 94 -3.36 -1.94 3.54
C LEU A 94 -4.25 -1.29 4.61
N ARG A 95 -3.66 -0.72 5.68
CA ARG A 95 -4.44 -0.09 6.75
C ARG A 95 -5.34 0.98 6.14
N VAL A 96 -6.63 0.87 6.44
CA VAL A 96 -7.64 1.87 6.10
C VAL A 96 -7.43 3.04 7.05
N GLU A 97 -6.69 4.05 6.59
CA GLU A 97 -6.66 5.34 7.29
C GLU A 97 -7.93 6.11 6.96
N SER A 98 -8.40 6.93 7.90
CA SER A 98 -9.55 7.81 7.68
C SER A 98 -9.20 8.77 6.56
N VAL A 99 -9.68 8.44 5.37
CA VAL A 99 -9.45 9.22 4.17
C VAL A 99 -10.07 10.60 4.38
N ALA A 100 -9.26 11.65 4.22
CA ALA A 100 -9.73 13.03 4.33
C ALA A 100 -10.89 13.24 3.36
N LYS A 101 -12.06 13.59 3.90
CA LYS A 101 -13.27 13.87 3.12
C LYS A 101 -13.36 15.37 2.94
N LEU A 102 -13.67 15.83 1.72
CA LEU A 102 -14.17 17.19 1.55
C LEU A 102 -15.48 17.30 2.32
N ASP A 103 -15.63 18.41 3.04
CA ASP A 103 -16.85 18.68 3.79
C ASP A 103 -18.04 18.85 2.82
N THR A 104 -18.99 17.92 2.88
CA THR A 104 -20.23 17.93 2.09
C THR A 104 -21.42 18.48 2.89
N GLY A 105 -21.16 19.13 4.03
CA GLY A 105 -22.17 19.71 4.89
C GLY A 105 -22.92 20.89 4.28
N ILE A 106 -23.99 21.30 4.97
CA ILE A 106 -24.87 22.43 4.62
C ILE A 106 -24.06 23.76 4.54
N GLU A 107 -22.92 23.86 5.22
CA GLU A 107 -21.98 24.99 5.11
C GLU A 107 -21.38 25.15 3.71
N THR A 108 -21.08 24.05 3.02
CA THR A 108 -20.56 24.09 1.65
C THR A 108 -21.64 24.61 0.70
N VAL A 109 -22.92 24.27 0.95
CA VAL A 109 -24.07 24.80 0.20
C VAL A 109 -24.30 26.28 0.49
N LYS A 110 -24.18 26.74 1.75
CA LYS A 110 -24.27 28.17 2.10
C LYS A 110 -23.18 29.01 1.45
N LEU A 111 -21.96 28.46 1.32
CA LEU A 111 -20.85 29.10 0.60
C LEU A 111 -21.22 29.45 -0.86
N PHE A 112 -21.96 28.58 -1.55
CA PHE A 112 -22.45 28.84 -2.91
C PHE A 112 -23.60 29.85 -2.98
N VAL A 113 -24.32 30.09 -1.87
CA VAL A 113 -25.50 30.97 -1.82
C VAL A 113 -25.15 32.39 -1.35
N GLU A 114 -24.15 32.54 -0.48
CA GLU A 114 -23.80 33.83 0.15
C GLU A 114 -22.62 34.57 -0.51
N HIS A 115 -21.78 33.91 -1.31
CA HIS A 115 -20.55 34.51 -1.85
C HIS A 115 -20.48 34.49 -3.38
N GLU A 116 -19.74 35.45 -3.97
CA GLU A 116 -19.45 35.43 -5.41
C GLU A 116 -18.78 34.12 -5.82
N ILE A 117 -19.24 33.56 -6.94
CA ILE A 117 -18.85 32.25 -7.46
C ILE A 117 -17.32 32.10 -7.60
N SER A 118 -16.61 33.18 -7.94
CA SER A 118 -15.15 33.23 -8.04
C SER A 118 -14.44 32.94 -6.69
N HIS A 119 -14.96 33.53 -5.59
CA HIS A 119 -14.46 33.30 -4.23
C HIS A 119 -14.74 31.87 -3.74
N VAL A 120 -15.88 31.30 -4.16
CA VAL A 120 -16.23 29.92 -3.85
C VAL A 120 -15.29 28.94 -4.54
N TYR A 121 -15.03 29.10 -5.84
CA TYR A 121 -14.07 28.27 -6.57
C TYR A 121 -12.66 28.34 -5.98
N TYR A 122 -12.21 29.53 -5.61
CA TYR A 122 -10.91 29.71 -4.96
C TYR A 122 -10.84 28.98 -3.61
N ASN A 123 -11.81 29.18 -2.72
CA ASN A 123 -11.83 28.52 -1.41
C ASN A 123 -11.96 26.99 -1.52
N LEU A 124 -12.76 26.49 -2.46
CA LEU A 124 -12.90 25.05 -2.70
C LEU A 124 -11.60 24.46 -3.25
N SER A 125 -10.92 25.18 -4.15
CA SER A 125 -9.61 24.77 -4.68
C SER A 125 -8.55 24.67 -3.56
N LYS A 126 -8.56 25.60 -2.61
CA LYS A 126 -7.66 25.57 -1.44
C LYS A 126 -7.94 24.37 -0.53
N LYS A 127 -9.20 24.08 -0.24
CA LYS A 127 -9.60 22.88 0.53
C LYS A 127 -9.22 21.58 -0.18
N ILE A 128 -9.29 21.54 -1.52
CA ILE A 128 -8.85 20.38 -2.30
C ILE A 128 -7.33 20.19 -2.15
N VAL A 129 -6.53 21.26 -2.18
CA VAL A 129 -5.08 21.18 -1.97
C VAL A 129 -4.76 20.57 -0.60
N GLU A 130 -5.41 21.03 0.47
CA GLU A 130 -5.21 20.45 1.82
C GLU A 130 -5.51 18.95 1.86
N VAL A 131 -6.55 18.51 1.13
CA VAL A 131 -6.88 17.08 1.03
C VAL A 131 -5.85 16.33 0.19
N ILE A 132 -5.37 16.91 -0.92
CA ILE A 132 -4.31 16.32 -1.75
C ILE A 132 -3.05 16.09 -0.91
N ASP A 133 -2.63 17.07 -0.11
CA ASP A 133 -1.44 16.96 0.75
C ASP A 133 -1.56 15.80 1.76
N LEU A 134 -2.74 15.61 2.36
CA LEU A 134 -3.01 14.48 3.24
C LEU A 134 -2.93 13.13 2.51
N TYR A 135 -3.47 13.04 1.30
CA TYR A 135 -3.37 11.85 0.48
C TYR A 135 -1.93 11.57 0.03
N GLU A 136 -1.14 12.61 -0.26
CA GLU A 136 0.26 12.48 -0.66
C GLU A 136 1.11 11.97 0.50
N ALA A 137 0.93 12.52 1.70
CA ALA A 137 1.57 12.03 2.92
C ALA A 137 1.23 10.56 3.18
N GLY A 138 -0.04 10.17 3.06
CA GLY A 138 -0.48 8.78 3.18
C GLY A 138 0.14 7.86 2.11
N CYS A 139 0.23 8.33 0.86
CA CYS A 139 0.88 7.59 -0.22
C CYS A 139 2.38 7.38 0.06
N LEU A 140 3.09 8.38 0.55
CA LEU A 140 4.52 8.27 0.89
C LEU A 140 4.76 7.22 1.96
N ILE A 141 3.95 7.22 3.01
CA ILE A 141 4.01 6.22 4.09
C ILE A 141 3.75 4.81 3.54
N LYS A 142 2.70 4.63 2.73
CA LYS A 142 2.39 3.33 2.10
C LYS A 142 3.50 2.85 1.17
N VAL A 143 4.10 3.76 0.40
CA VAL A 143 5.24 3.45 -0.49
C VAL A 143 6.44 2.97 0.33
N ASP A 144 6.74 3.59 1.47
CA ASP A 144 7.85 3.16 2.33
C ASP A 144 7.64 1.73 2.86
N TYR A 145 6.43 1.44 3.38
CA TYR A 145 6.09 0.09 3.82
C TYR A 145 6.15 -0.95 2.69
N LEU A 146 5.66 -0.61 1.49
CA LEU A 146 5.75 -1.46 0.31
C LEU A 146 7.20 -1.73 -0.12
N LYS A 147 8.08 -0.72 -0.04
CA LYS A 147 9.51 -0.89 -0.33
C LYS A 147 10.18 -1.82 0.67
N ARG A 148 9.90 -1.65 1.98
CA ARG A 148 10.41 -2.55 3.04
C ARG A 148 9.91 -3.97 2.85
N ALA A 149 8.60 -4.14 2.63
CA ALA A 149 8.00 -5.45 2.33
C ALA A 149 8.68 -6.11 1.13
N PHE A 150 8.90 -5.38 0.04
CA PHE A 150 9.55 -5.92 -1.15
C PHE A 150 11.02 -6.32 -0.89
N SER A 151 11.75 -5.57 -0.07
CA SER A 151 13.11 -5.93 0.33
C SER A 151 13.14 -7.24 1.10
N GLU A 152 12.23 -7.39 2.07
CA GLU A 152 12.08 -8.61 2.85
C GLU A 152 11.62 -9.79 1.99
N ILE A 153 10.72 -9.59 1.01
CA ILE A 153 10.30 -10.63 0.05
C ILE A 153 11.50 -11.19 -0.72
N LYS A 154 12.41 -10.32 -1.19
CA LYS A 154 13.63 -10.78 -1.90
C LYS A 154 14.51 -11.64 -1.00
N PHE A 155 14.72 -11.21 0.23
CA PHE A 155 15.50 -11.98 1.21
C PHE A 155 14.84 -13.33 1.53
N CYS A 156 13.55 -13.31 1.84
CA CYS A 156 12.76 -14.50 2.12
C CYS A 156 12.75 -15.49 0.95
N GLY A 157 12.67 -15.02 -0.30
CA GLY A 157 12.69 -15.87 -1.48
C GLY A 157 14.01 -16.64 -1.63
N ILE A 158 15.15 -15.98 -1.38
CA ILE A 158 16.47 -16.64 -1.43
C ILE A 158 16.58 -17.69 -0.32
N MET A 159 16.17 -17.33 0.91
CA MET A 159 16.18 -18.25 2.05
C MET A 159 15.29 -19.47 1.82
N PHE A 160 14.12 -19.26 1.21
CA PHE A 160 13.19 -20.33 0.87
C PHE A 160 13.79 -21.31 -0.15
N ILE A 161 14.35 -20.80 -1.25
CA ILE A 161 14.99 -21.64 -2.28
C ILE A 161 16.15 -22.44 -1.68
N LEU A 162 16.99 -21.80 -0.86
CA LEU A 162 18.10 -22.46 -0.18
C LEU A 162 17.60 -23.56 0.78
N THR A 163 16.51 -23.30 1.50
CA THR A 163 15.87 -24.28 2.38
C THR A 163 15.37 -25.50 1.59
N VAL A 164 14.70 -25.29 0.46
CA VAL A 164 14.19 -26.39 -0.39
C VAL A 164 15.33 -27.24 -0.94
N ILE A 165 16.41 -26.62 -1.41
CA ILE A 165 17.59 -27.35 -1.93
C ILE A 165 18.21 -28.23 -0.83
N LEU A 166 18.37 -27.68 0.38
CA LEU A 166 18.94 -28.44 1.49
C LEU A 166 18.05 -29.58 1.94
N ILE A 167 16.72 -29.39 1.96
CA ILE A 167 15.76 -30.47 2.23
C ILE A 167 15.93 -31.61 1.23
N ILE A 168 16.08 -31.30 -0.07
CA ILE A 168 16.28 -32.31 -1.10
C ILE A 168 17.61 -33.06 -0.89
N ILE A 169 18.71 -32.34 -0.63
CA ILE A 169 20.04 -32.95 -0.42
C ILE A 169 20.06 -33.86 0.81
N ASP A 170 19.44 -33.44 1.92
CA ASP A 170 19.40 -34.24 3.16
C ASP A 170 18.42 -35.43 3.06
N SER A 171 17.47 -35.38 2.11
CA SER A 171 16.50 -36.44 1.86
C SER A 171 16.91 -37.47 0.80
N ILE A 172 18.02 -37.23 0.08
CA ILE A 172 18.65 -38.18 -0.86
C ILE A 172 19.61 -39.08 -0.08
#